data_AF-A0A8T6WC09-F1
#
_entry.id   AF-A0A8T6WC09-F1
#
_cell.length_a   1.000
_cell.length_b   1.000
_cell.length_c   1.000
_cell.angle_alpha   90.00
_cell.angle_beta   90.00
_cell.angle_gamma   90.00
#
_symmetry.space_group_name_H-M   'P 1'
#
loop_
_entity.id
_entity.type
_entity.pdbx_description
1 polymer ?
#
loop_
_entity_poly.entity_id
_entity_poly.type
_entity_poly.pdbx_seq_one_letter_code
_entity_poly.pdbx_strand_id
1 'polypeptide(L)'
;MGIEFFELEMRGEEGEIRKEIGTWLLKAELRSLQMEKLRGLLDYLVLRLLKNQSMHGYGILSAVRELYGYYPAPSTLYPLLSSFEKKGYVESRLEFRNGRPRRVYSITSEGEAVLYFVEDLLNHVMGLASLK
;
A
#
# COMPACT_ATOMS: atom_id res chain seq x y z
N MET A 1 -20.31 -53.96 1.74
CA MET A 1 -20.78 -52.65 1.24
C MET A 1 -20.45 -51.59 2.30
N GLY A 2 -19.17 -51.27 2.48
CA GLY A 2 -18.74 -50.43 3.62
C GLY A 2 -17.31 -49.88 3.50
N ILE A 3 -16.39 -50.64 2.89
CA ILE A 3 -15.00 -50.19 2.67
C ILE A 3 -14.90 -49.28 1.45
N GLU A 4 -15.50 -49.63 0.31
CA GLU A 4 -15.51 -48.76 -0.88
C GLU A 4 -16.29 -47.45 -0.69
N PHE A 5 -17.34 -47.46 0.14
CA PHE A 5 -18.11 -46.24 0.45
C PHE A 5 -17.26 -45.26 1.28
N PHE A 6 -16.53 -45.78 2.27
CA PHE A 6 -15.63 -44.99 3.11
C PHE A 6 -14.44 -44.44 2.31
N GLU A 7 -13.85 -45.23 1.41
CA GLU A 7 -12.77 -44.76 0.53
C GLU A 7 -13.23 -43.69 -0.48
N LEU A 8 -14.47 -43.76 -0.97
CA LEU A 8 -15.06 -42.75 -1.85
C LEU A 8 -15.34 -41.43 -1.12
N GLU A 9 -15.81 -41.48 0.13
CA GLU A 9 -16.05 -40.29 0.95
C GLU A 9 -14.73 -39.59 1.32
N MET A 10 -13.71 -40.36 1.70
CA MET A 10 -12.35 -39.86 1.97
C MET A 10 -11.69 -39.23 0.72
N ARG A 11 -11.93 -39.79 -0.48
CA ARG A 11 -11.46 -39.18 -1.75
C ARG A 11 -12.14 -37.86 -2.06
N GLY A 12 -13.41 -37.69 -1.67
CA GLY A 12 -14.14 -36.43 -1.79
C GLY A 12 -13.58 -35.34 -0.88
N GLU A 13 -13.33 -35.69 0.39
CA GLU A 13 -12.74 -34.78 1.39
C GLU A 13 -11.31 -34.37 1.01
N GLU A 14 -10.46 -35.29 0.55
CA GLU A 14 -9.11 -34.97 0.07
C GLU A 14 -9.11 -34.01 -1.14
N GLY A 15 -10.08 -34.14 -2.05
CA GLY A 15 -10.25 -33.25 -3.20
C GLY A 15 -10.63 -31.83 -2.79
N GLU A 16 -11.53 -31.70 -1.82
CA GLU A 16 -11.98 -30.40 -1.30
C GLU A 16 -10.88 -29.73 -0.46
N ILE A 17 -10.18 -30.48 0.40
CA ILE A 17 -9.02 -29.99 1.17
C ILE A 17 -7.90 -29.52 0.24
N ARG A 18 -7.60 -30.25 -0.84
CA ARG A 18 -6.60 -29.83 -1.85
C ARG A 18 -7.01 -28.55 -2.57
N LYS A 19 -8.29 -28.39 -2.94
CA LYS A 19 -8.81 -27.14 -3.51
C LYS A 19 -8.76 -25.98 -2.53
N GLU A 20 -9.10 -26.23 -1.27
CA GLU A 20 -9.08 -25.24 -0.21
C GLU A 20 -7.63 -24.77 0.04
N ILE A 21 -6.70 -25.70 0.25
CA ILE A 21 -5.26 -25.41 0.37
C ILE A 21 -4.74 -24.65 -0.85
N GLY A 22 -5.10 -25.06 -2.07
CA GLY A 22 -4.71 -24.35 -3.30
C GLY A 22 -5.22 -22.91 -3.33
N THR A 23 -6.45 -22.68 -2.86
CA THR A 23 -7.04 -21.34 -2.74
C THR A 23 -6.30 -20.50 -1.69
N TRP A 24 -5.94 -21.07 -0.54
CA TRP A 24 -5.16 -20.39 0.49
C TRP A 24 -3.74 -20.03 0.03
N LEU A 25 -3.06 -20.95 -0.65
CA LEU A 25 -1.71 -20.71 -1.19
C LEU A 25 -1.71 -19.61 -2.24
N LEU A 26 -2.64 -19.66 -3.20
CA LEU A 26 -2.78 -18.59 -4.19
C LEU A 26 -3.09 -17.24 -3.53
N LYS A 27 -3.99 -17.23 -2.53
CA LYS A 27 -4.31 -16.01 -1.78
C LYS A 27 -3.10 -15.47 -1.01
N ALA A 28 -2.27 -16.33 -0.45
CA ALA A 28 -1.03 -15.94 0.22
C ALA A 28 -0.01 -15.34 -0.77
N GLU A 29 0.15 -15.96 -1.94
CA GLU A 29 1.04 -15.47 -3.01
C GLU A 29 0.58 -14.10 -3.53
N LEU A 30 -0.71 -13.97 -3.84
CA LEU A 30 -1.30 -12.69 -4.28
C LEU A 30 -1.12 -11.60 -3.21
N ARG A 31 -1.27 -11.94 -1.93
CA ARG A 31 -1.04 -11.00 -0.82
C ARG A 31 0.44 -10.61 -0.74
N SER A 32 1.37 -11.55 -0.91
CA SER A 32 2.81 -11.27 -0.93
C SER A 32 3.15 -10.30 -2.06
N LEU A 33 2.68 -10.59 -3.28
CA LEU A 33 2.87 -9.74 -4.45
C LEU A 33 2.26 -8.34 -4.24
N GLN A 34 1.05 -8.26 -3.68
CA GLN A 34 0.43 -6.98 -3.33
C GLN A 34 1.31 -6.17 -2.37
N MET A 35 1.85 -6.79 -1.31
CA MET A 35 2.71 -6.10 -0.36
C MET A 35 4.03 -5.64 -1.00
N GLU A 36 4.61 -6.43 -1.91
CA GLU A 36 5.79 -6.05 -2.68
C GLU A 36 5.52 -4.80 -3.54
N LYS A 37 4.42 -4.79 -4.30
CA LYS A 37 4.05 -3.65 -5.15
C LYS A 37 3.74 -2.39 -4.34
N LEU A 38 2.98 -2.52 -3.24
CA LEU A 38 2.66 -1.38 -2.37
C LEU A 38 3.91 -0.81 -1.69
N ARG A 39 4.88 -1.65 -1.33
CA ARG A 39 6.18 -1.19 -0.81
C ARG A 39 6.94 -0.39 -1.87
N GLY A 40 6.97 -0.88 -3.12
CA GLY A 40 7.63 -0.20 -4.23
C GLY A 40 6.99 1.13 -4.62
N LEU A 41 5.69 1.30 -4.33
CA LEU A 41 4.92 2.51 -4.63
C LEU A 41 4.70 3.41 -3.42
N LEU A 42 5.38 3.17 -2.29
CA LEU A 42 5.14 3.92 -1.06
C LEU A 42 5.37 5.43 -1.24
N ASP A 43 6.35 5.81 -2.05
CA ASP A 43 6.62 7.21 -2.44
C ASP A 43 5.41 7.87 -3.10
N TYR A 44 4.84 7.23 -4.11
CA TYR A 44 3.61 7.65 -4.79
C TYR A 44 2.43 7.72 -3.81
N LEU A 45 2.22 6.69 -2.99
CA LEU A 45 1.11 6.65 -2.02
C LEU A 45 1.18 7.82 -1.03
N VAL A 46 2.38 8.15 -0.54
CA VAL A 46 2.59 9.26 0.39
C VAL A 46 2.30 10.61 -0.28
N LEU A 47 2.83 10.85 -1.48
CA LEU A 47 2.56 12.09 -2.22
C LEU A 47 1.06 12.23 -2.54
N ARG A 48 0.41 11.15 -2.96
CA ARG A 48 -1.03 11.14 -3.26
C ARG A 48 -1.87 11.49 -2.03
N LEU A 49 -1.50 10.97 -0.85
CA LEU A 49 -2.18 11.31 0.41
C LEU A 49 -1.99 12.78 0.78
N LEU A 50 -0.76 13.29 0.66
CA LEU A 50 -0.43 14.68 0.97
C LEU A 50 -1.03 15.68 -0.01
N LYS A 51 -1.29 15.27 -1.26
CA LYS A 51 -2.07 16.06 -2.23
C LYS A 51 -3.52 16.25 -1.81
N ASN A 52 -4.11 15.26 -1.15
CA ASN A 52 -5.49 15.36 -0.68
C ASN A 52 -5.60 16.23 0.58
N GLN A 53 -4.66 16.07 1.52
CA GLN A 53 -4.61 16.87 2.74
C GLN A 53 -3.23 16.80 3.41
N SER A 54 -2.81 17.89 4.06
CA SER A 54 -1.65 17.88 4.95
C SER A 54 -1.85 16.91 6.11
N MET A 55 -0.80 16.16 6.48
CA MET A 55 -0.91 15.12 7.52
C MET A 55 0.31 15.07 8.44
N HIS A 56 0.09 14.65 9.68
CA HIS A 56 1.19 14.20 10.54
C HIS A 56 1.74 12.86 10.05
N GLY A 57 3.02 12.57 10.31
CA GLY A 57 3.66 11.30 9.91
C GLY A 57 2.89 10.05 10.37
N TYR A 58 2.36 10.05 11.59
CA TYR A 58 1.49 8.97 12.06
C TYR A 58 0.17 8.87 11.27
N GLY A 59 -0.43 9.99 10.89
CA GLY A 59 -1.63 10.01 10.06
C GLY A 59 -1.39 9.39 8.69
N ILE A 60 -0.22 9.61 8.10
CA ILE A 60 0.18 8.98 6.84
C ILE A 60 0.30 7.46 7.02
N LEU A 61 0.95 6.97 8.09
CA LEU A 61 1.02 5.53 8.39
C LEU A 61 -0.38 4.89 8.53
N SER A 62 -1.27 5.55 9.26
CA SER A 62 -2.64 5.07 9.45
C SER A 62 -3.43 5.05 8.14
N ALA A 63 -3.33 6.11 7.34
CA ALA A 63 -4.02 6.19 6.06
C ALA A 63 -3.53 5.11 5.08
N VAL A 64 -2.21 4.86 5.00
CA VAL A 64 -1.66 3.79 4.15
C VAL A 64 -2.18 2.41 4.60
N ARG A 65 -2.26 2.19 5.90
CA ARG A 65 -2.80 0.95 6.47
C ARG A 65 -4.28 0.76 6.15
N GLU A 66 -5.09 1.79 6.38
CA GLU A 66 -6.54 1.72 6.22
C GLU A 66 -6.96 1.58 4.75
N LEU A 67 -6.29 2.30 3.84
CA LEU A 67 -6.67 2.32 2.43
C LEU A 67 -6.10 1.14 1.64
N TYR A 68 -4.90 0.67 1.97
CA TYR A 68 -4.18 -0.30 1.14
C TYR A 68 -3.84 -1.61 1.84
N GLY A 69 -4.11 -1.74 3.14
CA GLY A 69 -3.72 -2.91 3.92
C GLY A 69 -2.21 -3.11 4.00
N TYR A 70 -1.42 -2.07 3.73
CA TYR A 70 0.04 -2.08 3.81
C TYR A 70 0.51 -1.38 5.09
N TYR A 71 1.49 -1.97 5.76
CA TYR A 71 1.93 -1.57 7.10
C TYR A 71 3.39 -1.11 7.06
N PRO A 72 3.69 0.07 6.46
CA PRO A 72 5.05 0.58 6.44
C PRO A 72 5.56 0.83 7.86
N ALA A 73 6.83 0.51 8.11
CA ALA A 73 7.46 0.80 9.38
C ALA A 73 7.74 2.32 9.49
N PRO A 74 7.73 2.90 10.70
CA PRO A 74 8.22 4.26 10.94
C PRO A 74 9.63 4.49 10.38
N SER A 75 10.52 3.49 10.51
CA SER A 75 11.88 3.51 9.98
C SER A 75 11.96 3.52 8.45
N THR A 76 10.85 3.28 7.74
CA THR A 76 10.75 3.43 6.29
C THR A 76 10.14 4.77 5.93
N LEU A 77 9.04 5.17 6.59
CA LEU A 77 8.33 6.40 6.25
C LEU A 77 9.13 7.66 6.58
N TYR A 78 9.73 7.76 7.77
CA TYR A 78 10.37 9.02 8.18
C TYR A 78 11.62 9.35 7.35
N PRO A 79 12.49 8.39 6.98
CA PRO A 79 13.56 8.65 6.02
C PRO A 79 13.04 9.07 4.64
N LEU A 80 11.93 8.49 4.16
CA LEU A 80 11.30 8.88 2.91
C LEU A 80 10.81 10.34 2.97
N LEU A 81 10.09 10.72 4.03
CA LEU A 81 9.64 12.11 4.23
C LEU A 81 10.82 13.09 4.32
N SER A 82 11.90 12.72 5.03
CA SER A 82 13.11 13.53 5.07
C SER A 82 13.77 13.66 3.69
N SER A 83 13.75 12.61 2.87
CA SER A 83 14.22 12.67 1.49
C SER A 83 13.36 13.60 0.63
N PHE A 84 12.04 13.55 0.78
CA PHE A 84 11.12 14.45 0.10
C PHE A 84 11.32 15.92 0.48
N GLU A 85 11.53 16.22 1.77
CA GLU A 85 11.88 17.57 2.22
C GLU A 85 13.19 18.05 1.57
N LYS A 86 14.23 17.21 1.56
CA LYS A 86 15.52 17.55 0.91
C LYS A 86 15.40 17.79 -0.59
N LYS A 87 14.48 17.08 -1.26
CA LYS A 87 14.20 17.24 -2.70
C LYS A 87 13.22 18.38 -2.99
N GLY A 88 12.62 18.99 -1.97
CA GLY A 88 11.61 20.03 -2.11
C GLY A 88 10.25 19.52 -2.55
N TYR A 89 9.95 18.22 -2.44
CA TYR A 89 8.65 17.64 -2.83
C TYR A 89 7.58 17.80 -1.75
N VAL A 90 8.02 17.97 -0.51
CA VAL A 90 7.18 18.10 0.67
C VAL A 90 7.82 19.16 1.55
N GLU A 91 7.01 19.97 2.22
CA GLU A 91 7.43 20.85 3.29
C GLU A 91 6.82 20.40 4.62
N SER A 92 7.38 20.85 5.74
CA SER A 92 6.80 20.58 7.05
C SER A 92 6.75 21.78 7.97
N ARG A 93 5.76 21.75 8.86
CA ARG A 93 5.55 22.74 9.93
C ARG A 93 5.34 22.04 11.25
N LEU A 94 5.78 22.67 12.33
CA LEU A 94 5.45 22.23 13.68
C LEU A 94 4.09 22.79 14.09
N GLU A 95 3.21 21.90 14.53
CA GLU A 95 1.95 22.24 15.16
C GLU A 95 1.94 21.77 16.60
N PHE A 96 1.38 22.59 17.49
CA PHE A 96 1.27 22.26 18.89
C PHE A 96 -0.16 21.81 19.18
N ARG A 97 -0.31 20.53 19.54
CA ARG A 97 -1.60 19.99 20.02
C ARG A 97 -1.40 19.47 21.43
N ASN A 98 -2.18 20.02 22.38
CA ASN A 98 -2.05 19.73 23.82
C ASN A 98 -0.61 19.92 24.34
N GLY A 99 0.06 20.98 23.89
CA GLY A 99 1.43 21.31 24.30
C GLY A 99 2.52 20.40 23.73
N ARG A 100 2.19 19.40 22.89
CA ARG A 100 3.18 18.52 22.25
C ARG A 100 3.39 18.93 20.79
N PRO A 101 4.64 19.18 20.36
CA PRO A 101 4.93 19.49 18.98
C PRO A 101 4.70 18.26 18.10
N ARG A 102 4.03 18.45 16.97
CA ARG A 102 3.82 17.45 15.93
C ARG A 102 4.21 18.03 14.59
N ARG A 103 5.02 17.31 13.83
CA ARG A 103 5.35 17.70 12.47
C ARG A 103 4.19 17.36 11.55
N VAL A 104 3.66 18.34 10.84
CA VAL A 104 2.71 18.19 9.73
C VAL A 104 3.46 18.37 8.43
N TYR A 105 3.19 17.50 7.47
CA TYR A 105 3.76 17.54 6.14
C TYR A 105 2.70 17.99 5.13
N SER A 106 3.12 18.77 4.14
CA SER A 106 2.31 19.24 3.01
C SER A 106 3.06 18.99 1.70
N ILE A 107 2.36 18.61 0.64
CA ILE A 107 2.98 18.52 -0.68
C ILE A 107 3.26 19.93 -1.23
N THR A 108 4.37 20.09 -1.96
CA THR A 108 4.72 21.33 -2.66
C THR A 108 4.31 21.26 -4.14
N SER A 109 4.45 22.35 -4.89
CA SER A 109 4.17 22.35 -6.34
C SER A 109 5.10 21.38 -7.10
N GLU A 110 6.36 21.29 -6.69
CA GLU A 110 7.34 20.35 -7.23
C GLU A 110 6.95 18.90 -6.91
N GLY A 111 6.46 18.64 -5.69
CA GLY A 111 5.93 17.34 -5.30
C GLY A 111 4.71 16.92 -6.12
N GLU A 112 3.82 17.86 -6.42
CA GLU A 112 2.66 17.62 -7.29
C GLU A 112 3.09 17.28 -8.72
N ALA A 113 4.07 17.98 -9.27
CA ALA A 113 4.60 17.65 -10.60
C ALA A 113 5.17 16.22 -10.65
N VAL A 114 5.90 15.81 -9.60
CA VAL A 114 6.40 14.43 -9.48
C VAL A 114 5.25 13.43 -9.36
N LEU A 115 4.23 13.74 -8.56
CA LEU A 115 3.03 12.90 -8.43
C LEU A 115 2.36 12.67 -9.79
N TYR A 116 2.10 13.73 -10.54
CA TYR A 116 1.47 13.63 -11.87
C TYR A 116 2.32 12.86 -12.87
N PHE A 117 3.64 13.06 -12.87
CA PHE A 117 4.55 12.27 -13.71
C PHE A 117 4.44 10.77 -13.42
N VAL A 118 4.40 10.37 -12.14
CA VAL A 118 4.26 8.96 -11.75
C VAL A 118 2.88 8.43 -12.13
N GLU A 119 1.81 9.20 -11.95
CA GLU A 119 0.45 8.82 -12.38
C GLU A 119 0.37 8.57 -13.88
N ASP A 120 0.96 9.44 -14.70
CA ASP A 120 1.02 9.27 -16.15
C ASP A 120 1.82 8.02 -16.55
N LEU A 121 2.96 7.79 -15.91
CA LEU A 121 3.76 6.58 -16.14
C LEU A 121 2.97 5.31 -15.79
N LEU A 122 2.29 5.29 -14.64
CA LEU A 122 1.47 4.16 -14.21
C LEU A 122 0.31 3.93 -15.18
N ASN A 123 -0.38 5.01 -15.63
CA ASN A 123 -1.44 4.91 -16.61
C ASN A 123 -0.94 4.35 -17.95
N HIS A 124 0.26 4.74 -18.37
CA HIS A 124 0.88 4.23 -19.58
C HIS A 124 1.24 2.74 -19.47
N VAL A 125 1.93 2.34 -18.39
CA VAL A 125 2.33 0.94 -18.14
C VAL A 125 1.12 0.02 -18.02
N MET A 126 0.04 0.48 -17.39
CA MET A 126 -1.19 -0.28 -17.21
C MET A 126 -2.09 -0.29 -18.46
N GLY A 127 -1.72 0.44 -19.53
CA GLY A 127 -2.54 0.58 -20.74
C GLY A 127 -3.83 1.39 -20.55
N LEU A 128 -3.99 2.04 -19.38
CA LEU A 128 -5.17 2.85 -19.03
C LEU A 128 -5.22 4.19 -19.78
N ALA A 129 -4.13 4.57 -20.45
CA ALA A 129 -4.03 5.78 -21.27
C ALA A 129 -4.91 5.77 -22.54
N SER A 130 -5.56 4.64 -22.89
CA SER A 130 -6.37 4.50 -24.12
C SER A 130 -7.89 4.71 -23.92
N LEU A 131 -8.33 5.13 -22.72
CA LEU A 131 -9.75 5.40 -22.42
C LEU A 131 -9.98 6.89 -22.14
N LYS A 132 -9.77 7.73 -23.16
CA LYS A 132 -10.32 9.09 -23.23
C LYS A 132 -10.81 9.37 -24.64
#